data_AF-A0A8H3H4R2-F1
#
_entry.id   AF-A0A8H3H4R2-F1
#
_cell.length_a   1.000
_cell.length_b   1.000
_cell.length_c   1.000
_cell.angle_alpha   90.00
_cell.angle_beta   90.00
_cell.angle_gamma   90.00
#
_symmetry.space_group_name_H-M   'P 1'
#
loop_
_entity.id
_entity.type
_entity.pdbx_description
1 polymer ?
#
loop_
_entity_poly.entity_id
_entity_poly.type
_entity_poly.pdbx_seq_one_letter_code
_entity_poly.pdbx_strand_id
1 'polypeptide(L)'
;MPFTPVQTLIGASMLGISAYHVLVLNGGVLGVSGFAHRMTSWVTFKMRKHTCSRTFKDDAPDDVNPDPDHLALLSIAGLLAGGVMLGLFHRPLERQLQTRLVDIHITTSITVLQAAGLALAGFLVGIGSKLSNGCTSGHMLCGVSRLAPRSLAATITFFPVSVLTQLLLGRLSPFSLELVPEQPVGHPAWQLALLLQLPILVYRYGAAFVNGLVGERWARRVVSFATSFHFALGLIVSGMLRPSKILNFLYLSPTAMKNGTWDPSLAMVVLAGILPQVLVWVISLGNHVRQADTRPAFSFKWSIPMPEPEWWKGIDARLIAGAALFGVGWGMCGICPGPATVLLGTMMCGEMRSQIWKRIGVWTIGFISGGLLGGRF
;
A
#
# COMPACT_ATOMS: atom_id res chain seq x y z
N MET A 1 26.62 6.66 -5.78
CA MET A 1 25.53 7.67 -5.81
C MET A 1 25.36 8.23 -4.40
N PRO A 2 25.05 9.53 -4.20
CA PRO A 2 24.84 10.04 -2.85
C PRO A 2 23.58 9.42 -2.25
N PHE A 3 23.77 8.55 -1.28
CA PHE A 3 22.72 7.92 -0.47
C PHE A 3 21.96 9.03 0.27
N THR A 4 20.71 9.30 -0.11
CA THR A 4 19.85 10.29 0.56
C THR A 4 18.72 9.59 1.33
N PRO A 5 19.04 8.94 2.47
CA PRO A 5 18.07 8.17 3.25
C PRO A 5 16.97 9.05 3.84
N VAL A 6 17.22 10.35 4.00
CA VAL A 6 16.35 11.28 4.73
C VAL A 6 14.94 11.34 4.13
N GLN A 7 14.82 11.46 2.81
CA GLN A 7 13.52 11.52 2.14
C GLN A 7 12.72 10.21 2.38
N THR A 8 13.40 9.07 2.21
CA THR A 8 12.79 7.75 2.43
C THR A 8 12.42 7.54 3.89
N LEU A 9 13.25 8.01 4.82
CA LEU A 9 13.03 7.95 6.26
C LEU A 9 11.80 8.77 6.69
N ILE A 10 11.65 9.98 6.15
CA ILE A 10 10.48 10.84 6.42
C ILE A 10 9.21 10.21 5.85
N GLY A 11 9.23 9.79 4.60
CA GLY A 11 8.07 9.12 4.00
C GLY A 11 7.72 7.83 4.76
N ALA A 12 8.73 7.06 5.17
CA ALA A 12 8.56 5.86 5.98
C ALA A 12 7.91 6.14 7.34
N SER A 13 8.31 7.21 8.04
CA SER A 13 7.67 7.58 9.30
C SER A 13 6.19 7.93 9.10
N MET A 14 5.86 8.66 8.03
CA MET A 14 4.47 8.99 7.67
C MET A 14 3.64 7.73 7.39
N LEU A 15 4.20 6.75 6.68
CA LEU A 15 3.55 5.45 6.44
C LEU A 15 3.27 4.72 7.76
N GLY A 16 4.25 4.67 8.65
CA GLY A 16 4.12 3.98 9.94
C GLY A 16 3.12 4.66 10.88
N ILE A 17 3.17 5.99 10.95
CA ILE A 17 2.21 6.82 11.68
C ILE A 17 0.79 6.59 11.17
N SER A 18 0.59 6.60 9.85
CA SER A 18 -0.74 6.42 9.25
C SER A 18 -1.28 5.01 9.51
N ALA A 19 -0.42 3.98 9.40
CA ALA A 19 -0.75 2.60 9.73
C ALA A 19 -1.18 2.44 11.20
N TYR A 20 -0.42 3.04 12.12
CA TYR A 20 -0.74 3.07 13.54
C TYR A 20 -2.10 3.73 13.83
N HIS A 21 -2.38 4.89 13.22
CA HIS A 21 -3.65 5.59 13.45
C HIS A 21 -4.86 4.82 12.91
N VAL A 22 -4.75 4.17 11.76
CA VAL A 22 -5.84 3.30 11.28
C VAL A 22 -6.08 2.14 12.24
N LEU A 23 -5.02 1.57 12.80
CA LEU A 23 -5.15 0.51 13.80
C LEU A 23 -5.86 0.99 15.06
N VAL A 24 -5.38 2.07 15.68
CA VAL A 24 -5.93 2.55 16.96
C VAL A 24 -7.33 3.14 16.81
N LEU A 25 -7.60 3.85 15.71
CA LEU A 25 -8.87 4.55 15.51
C LEU A 25 -9.95 3.61 14.97
N ASN A 26 -9.63 2.79 13.97
CA ASN A 26 -10.61 1.93 13.30
C ASN A 26 -10.54 0.46 13.73
N GLY A 27 -9.51 0.05 14.47
CA GLY A 27 -9.31 -1.34 14.89
C GLY A 27 -8.82 -2.28 13.79
N GLY A 28 -8.50 -1.75 12.62
CA GLY A 28 -8.20 -2.51 11.41
C GLY A 28 -6.80 -2.25 10.85
N VAL A 29 -6.50 -2.86 9.71
CA VAL A 29 -5.20 -2.73 9.04
C VAL A 29 -5.39 -2.07 7.68
N LEU A 30 -4.46 -1.18 7.31
CA LEU A 30 -4.37 -0.59 5.97
C LEU A 30 -3.93 -1.64 4.94
N GLY A 31 -4.89 -2.39 4.41
CA GLY A 31 -4.69 -3.39 3.35
C GLY A 31 -5.32 -2.95 2.03
N VAL A 32 -4.56 -2.27 1.17
CA VAL A 32 -5.05 -1.76 -0.14
C VAL A 32 -5.61 -2.89 -1.02
N SER A 33 -5.00 -4.08 -0.98
CA SER A 33 -5.49 -5.23 -1.75
C SER A 33 -6.80 -5.81 -1.21
N GLY A 34 -6.97 -5.83 0.11
CA GLY A 34 -8.24 -6.24 0.71
C GLY A 34 -9.39 -5.32 0.26
N PHE A 35 -9.09 -4.05 0.06
CA PHE A 35 -10.06 -3.04 -0.39
C PHE A 35 -10.37 -3.12 -1.89
N ALA A 36 -9.37 -3.30 -2.75
CA ALA A 36 -9.59 -3.49 -4.20
C ALA A 36 -10.36 -4.79 -4.51
N HIS A 37 -10.13 -5.85 -3.72
CA HIS A 37 -10.87 -7.11 -3.86
C HIS A 37 -12.29 -7.07 -3.27
N ARG A 38 -12.53 -6.26 -2.24
CA ARG A 38 -13.88 -5.99 -1.72
C ARG A 38 -14.73 -5.15 -2.69
N MET A 39 -14.10 -4.19 -3.38
CA MET A 39 -14.76 -3.42 -4.44
C MET A 39 -15.17 -4.33 -5.62
N THR A 40 -14.34 -5.31 -6.00
CA THR A 40 -14.71 -6.29 -7.05
C THR A 40 -15.80 -7.26 -6.60
N SER A 41 -15.83 -7.69 -5.33
CA SER A 41 -16.96 -8.48 -4.81
C SER A 41 -18.26 -7.68 -4.73
N TRP A 42 -18.18 -6.38 -4.41
CA TRP A 42 -19.35 -5.49 -4.44
C TRP A 42 -19.86 -5.26 -5.87
N VAL A 43 -18.97 -5.03 -6.83
CA VAL A 43 -19.36 -4.90 -8.25
C VAL A 43 -19.99 -6.19 -8.77
N THR A 44 -19.41 -7.36 -8.47
CA THR A 44 -20.00 -8.66 -8.87
C THR A 44 -21.31 -8.94 -8.16
N PHE A 45 -21.46 -8.59 -6.87
CA PHE A 45 -22.72 -8.67 -6.14
C PHE A 45 -23.79 -7.75 -6.74
N LYS A 46 -23.45 -6.49 -7.03
CA LYS A 46 -24.37 -5.51 -7.63
C LYS A 46 -24.77 -5.91 -9.04
N MET A 47 -23.83 -6.42 -9.85
CA MET A 47 -24.16 -7.02 -11.15
C MET A 47 -25.09 -8.23 -10.98
N ARG A 48 -24.82 -9.12 -10.01
CA ARG A 48 -25.70 -10.27 -9.70
C ARG A 48 -27.10 -9.84 -9.25
N LYS A 49 -27.22 -8.74 -8.51
CA LYS A 49 -28.50 -8.15 -8.09
C LYS A 49 -29.28 -7.55 -9.27
N HIS A 50 -28.58 -7.04 -10.29
CA HIS A 50 -29.19 -6.60 -11.55
C HIS A 50 -29.55 -7.76 -12.49
N THR A 51 -28.83 -8.88 -12.45
CA THR A 51 -29.15 -10.09 -13.25
C THR A 51 -30.23 -10.95 -12.60
N CYS A 52 -30.32 -10.95 -11.28
CA CYS A 52 -31.30 -11.69 -10.49
C CYS A 52 -32.36 -10.74 -9.91
N SER A 53 -32.97 -9.92 -10.78
CA SER A 53 -34.17 -9.15 -10.45
C SER A 53 -35.41 -10.03 -10.66
N ARG A 54 -35.67 -10.91 -9.71
CA ARG A 54 -37.01 -11.33 -9.30
C ARG A 54 -36.87 -12.11 -7.99
N THR A 55 -37.68 -11.70 -7.01
CA THR A 55 -37.85 -12.29 -5.67
C THR A 55 -36.64 -12.20 -4.73
N PHE A 56 -36.50 -11.07 -4.02
CA PHE A 56 -36.46 -11.05 -2.55
C PHE A 56 -36.59 -9.61 -2.08
N LYS A 57 -37.60 -9.35 -1.26
CA LYS A 57 -37.89 -8.06 -0.64
C LYS A 57 -37.30 -8.14 0.77
N ASP A 58 -36.14 -7.55 0.98
CA ASP A 58 -35.50 -7.52 2.30
C ASP A 58 -36.02 -6.30 3.06
N ASP A 59 -37.04 -6.53 3.89
CA ASP A 59 -37.48 -5.61 4.94
C ASP A 59 -36.59 -5.87 6.18
N ALA A 60 -35.43 -5.22 6.26
CA ALA A 60 -34.59 -5.22 7.46
C ALA A 60 -34.21 -3.78 7.85
N PRO A 61 -34.30 -3.39 9.14
CA PRO A 61 -34.07 -2.02 9.58
C PRO A 61 -32.60 -1.59 9.42
N ASP A 62 -32.39 -0.39 8.86
CA ASP A 62 -31.12 0.22 8.42
C ASP A 62 -30.11 0.58 9.54
N ASP A 63 -30.17 -0.02 10.73
CA ASP A 63 -29.37 0.44 11.89
C ASP A 63 -28.77 -0.66 12.79
N VAL A 64 -27.96 -1.59 12.27
CA VAL A 64 -27.01 -2.37 13.10
C VAL A 64 -25.81 -2.91 12.27
N ASN A 65 -25.10 -2.10 11.48
CA ASN A 65 -23.70 -2.38 11.13
C ASN A 65 -23.07 -1.19 10.38
N PRO A 66 -21.98 -0.57 10.86
CA PRO A 66 -21.22 0.32 10.00
C PRO A 66 -20.53 -0.52 8.92
N ASP A 67 -21.15 -0.58 7.75
CA ASP A 67 -20.74 -1.42 6.61
C ASP A 67 -19.22 -1.32 6.37
N PRO A 68 -18.47 -2.44 6.50
CA PRO A 68 -17.02 -2.51 6.30
C PRO A 68 -16.56 -1.96 4.93
N ASP A 69 -17.48 -1.92 3.96
CA ASP A 69 -17.25 -1.54 2.57
C ASP A 69 -17.13 -0.02 2.37
N HIS A 70 -17.77 0.82 3.20
CA HIS A 70 -17.70 2.27 3.03
C HIS A 70 -16.35 2.85 3.49
N LEU A 71 -15.77 2.32 4.56
CA LEU A 71 -14.45 2.76 5.02
C LEU A 71 -13.35 2.36 4.03
N ALA A 72 -13.49 1.17 3.46
CA ALA A 72 -12.63 0.69 2.39
C ALA A 72 -12.59 1.66 1.20
N LEU A 73 -13.77 2.06 0.74
CA LEU A 73 -13.93 3.00 -0.37
C LEU A 73 -13.36 4.37 -0.03
N LEU A 74 -13.58 4.86 1.19
CA LEU A 74 -12.99 6.13 1.65
C LEU A 74 -11.47 6.07 1.74
N SER A 75 -10.90 4.93 2.13
CA SER A 75 -9.44 4.73 2.11
C SER A 75 -8.87 4.76 0.70
N ILE A 76 -9.52 4.08 -0.26
CA ILE A 76 -9.15 4.15 -1.67
C ILE A 76 -9.28 5.60 -2.18
N ALA A 77 -10.38 6.29 -1.83
CA ALA A 77 -10.60 7.68 -2.19
C ALA A 77 -9.49 8.60 -1.64
N GLY A 78 -9.02 8.37 -0.41
CA GLY A 78 -7.90 9.10 0.16
C GLY A 78 -6.59 8.87 -0.59
N LEU A 79 -6.30 7.62 -0.99
CA LEU A 79 -5.13 7.28 -1.82
C LEU A 79 -5.20 7.94 -3.20
N LEU A 80 -6.37 7.87 -3.85
CA LEU A 80 -6.61 8.52 -5.14
C LEU A 80 -6.49 10.04 -5.03
N ALA A 81 -7.03 10.65 -3.97
CA ALA A 81 -6.93 12.08 -3.71
C ALA A 81 -5.46 12.53 -3.54
N GLY A 82 -4.62 11.73 -2.87
CA GLY A 82 -3.17 11.96 -2.83
C GLY A 82 -2.53 11.91 -4.22
N GLY A 83 -3.00 11.00 -5.07
CA GLY A 83 -2.63 10.94 -6.48
C GLY A 83 -3.06 12.16 -7.28
N VAL A 84 -4.30 12.62 -7.12
CA VAL A 84 -4.81 13.85 -7.76
C VAL A 84 -3.98 15.05 -7.34
N MET A 85 -3.70 15.18 -6.05
CA MET A 85 -2.82 16.23 -5.52
C MET A 85 -1.44 16.16 -6.18
N LEU A 86 -0.83 14.98 -6.28
CA LEU A 86 0.44 14.81 -6.98
C LEU A 86 0.32 15.21 -8.45
N GLY A 87 -0.72 14.78 -9.17
CA GLY A 87 -0.92 15.14 -10.58
C GLY A 87 -0.96 16.66 -10.80
N LEU A 88 -1.71 17.38 -9.96
CA LEU A 88 -1.86 18.83 -10.02
C LEU A 88 -0.58 19.58 -9.63
N PHE A 89 0.19 19.07 -8.65
CA PHE A 89 1.31 19.79 -8.04
C PHE A 89 2.69 19.14 -8.28
N HIS A 90 2.82 18.14 -9.16
CA HIS A 90 4.09 17.44 -9.36
C HIS A 90 5.24 18.38 -9.76
N ARG A 91 5.03 19.32 -10.70
CA ARG A 91 6.08 20.25 -11.15
C ARG A 91 6.64 21.14 -10.03
N PRO A 92 5.81 21.88 -9.25
CA PRO A 92 6.34 22.66 -8.14
C PRO A 92 6.94 21.79 -7.04
N LEU A 93 6.36 20.61 -6.77
CA LEU A 93 6.83 19.72 -5.72
C LEU A 93 8.18 19.08 -6.09
N GLU A 94 8.38 18.65 -7.35
CA GLU A 94 9.67 18.15 -7.84
C GLU A 94 10.76 19.24 -7.81
N ARG A 95 10.41 20.49 -8.13
CA ARG A 95 11.34 21.63 -8.02
C ARG A 95 11.75 21.92 -6.59
N GLN A 96 10.79 21.92 -5.66
CA GLN A 96 11.05 22.18 -4.24
C GLN A 96 11.82 21.06 -3.57
N LEU A 97 11.47 19.81 -3.87
CA LEU A 97 12.13 18.63 -3.30
C LEU A 97 13.42 18.25 -4.04
N GLN A 98 13.74 18.93 -5.15
CA GLN A 98 14.87 18.61 -6.04
C GLN A 98 14.97 17.10 -6.36
N THR A 99 13.83 16.42 -6.42
CA THR A 99 13.73 14.97 -6.59
C THR A 99 12.64 14.63 -7.59
N ARG A 100 12.86 13.56 -8.35
CA ARG A 100 11.82 12.96 -9.19
C ARG A 100 10.85 12.19 -8.31
N LEU A 101 9.57 12.51 -8.37
CA LEU A 101 8.54 11.84 -7.56
C LEU A 101 7.96 10.63 -8.27
N VAL A 102 7.98 10.65 -9.61
CA VAL A 102 7.50 9.58 -10.48
C VAL A 102 8.52 9.37 -11.61
N ASP A 103 8.90 8.12 -11.86
CA ASP A 103 9.94 7.69 -12.82
C ASP A 103 9.35 6.95 -14.04
N ILE A 104 8.02 6.86 -14.13
CA ILE A 104 7.30 6.31 -15.28
C ILE A 104 7.52 7.27 -16.46
N HIS A 105 8.52 6.95 -17.27
CA HIS A 105 9.06 7.80 -18.32
C HIS A 105 7.99 8.35 -19.27
N ILE A 106 8.19 9.62 -19.62
CA ILE A 106 7.31 10.49 -20.42
C ILE A 106 7.50 10.26 -21.94
N THR A 107 8.52 9.51 -22.37
CA THR A 107 9.06 9.62 -23.75
C THR A 107 9.13 8.33 -24.59
N THR A 108 8.75 7.15 -24.11
CA THR A 108 8.76 5.93 -24.94
C THR A 108 7.42 5.21 -24.94
N SER A 109 6.90 4.93 -26.14
CA SER A 109 5.86 3.93 -26.36
C SER A 109 6.35 2.59 -25.79
N ILE A 110 5.51 1.93 -24.99
CA ILE A 110 5.80 0.58 -24.53
C ILE A 110 5.58 -0.40 -25.68
N THR A 111 6.46 -1.40 -25.78
CA THR A 111 6.25 -2.51 -26.71
C THR A 111 5.10 -3.40 -26.25
N VAL A 112 4.53 -4.20 -27.16
CA VAL A 112 3.47 -5.18 -26.82
C VAL A 112 3.97 -6.17 -25.75
N LEU A 113 5.24 -6.58 -25.85
CA LEU A 113 5.87 -7.46 -24.87
C LEU A 113 5.96 -6.79 -23.48
N GLN A 114 6.24 -5.48 -23.43
CA GLN A 114 6.23 -4.70 -22.19
C GLN A 114 4.85 -4.55 -21.56
N ALA A 115 3.84 -4.28 -22.39
CA ALA A 115 2.45 -4.28 -21.93
C ALA A 115 2.04 -5.66 -21.37
N ALA A 116 2.38 -6.75 -22.08
CA ALA A 116 2.09 -8.11 -21.66
C ALA A 116 2.80 -8.47 -20.34
N GLY A 117 4.08 -8.11 -20.20
CA GLY A 117 4.84 -8.32 -18.95
C GLY A 117 4.25 -7.55 -17.77
N LEU A 118 3.82 -6.31 -17.97
CA LEU A 118 3.15 -5.51 -16.93
C LEU A 118 1.78 -6.08 -16.55
N ALA A 119 0.99 -6.52 -17.54
CA ALA A 119 -0.30 -7.17 -17.30
C ALA A 119 -0.12 -8.48 -16.52
N LEU A 120 0.86 -9.30 -16.90
CA LEU A 120 1.19 -10.55 -16.21
C LEU A 120 1.67 -10.29 -14.78
N ALA A 121 2.58 -9.32 -14.58
CA ALA A 121 3.04 -8.95 -13.25
C ALA A 121 1.88 -8.46 -12.37
N GLY A 122 1.01 -7.62 -12.91
CA GLY A 122 -0.23 -7.20 -12.24
C GLY A 122 -1.10 -8.40 -11.87
N PHE A 123 -1.33 -9.31 -12.81
CA PHE A 123 -2.12 -10.52 -12.60
C PHE A 123 -1.57 -11.40 -11.48
N LEU A 124 -0.26 -11.64 -11.46
CA LEU A 124 0.43 -12.40 -10.41
C LEU A 124 0.32 -11.72 -9.04
N VAL A 125 0.47 -10.39 -8.98
CA VAL A 125 0.26 -9.61 -7.76
C VAL A 125 -1.21 -9.69 -7.31
N GLY A 126 -2.16 -9.68 -8.24
CA GLY A 126 -3.60 -9.77 -7.96
C GLY A 126 -4.00 -11.11 -7.36
N ILE A 127 -3.65 -12.21 -8.03
CA ILE A 127 -3.93 -13.56 -7.53
C ILE A 127 -3.18 -13.82 -6.21
N GLY A 128 -1.92 -13.41 -6.12
CA GLY A 128 -1.09 -13.59 -4.93
C GLY A 128 -1.61 -12.81 -3.73
N SER A 129 -2.07 -11.56 -3.95
CA SER A 129 -2.69 -10.76 -2.88
C SER A 129 -3.98 -11.37 -2.36
N LYS A 130 -4.77 -11.98 -3.26
CA LYS A 130 -6.04 -12.60 -2.91
C LYS A 130 -5.85 -13.91 -2.16
N LEU A 131 -4.93 -14.77 -2.62
CA LEU A 131 -4.62 -16.04 -1.97
C LEU A 131 -3.97 -15.85 -0.59
N SER A 132 -3.08 -14.87 -0.44
CA SER A 132 -2.44 -14.56 0.85
C SER A 132 -3.34 -13.76 1.80
N ASN A 133 -4.44 -13.17 1.30
CA ASN A 133 -5.33 -12.24 2.00
C ASN A 133 -4.61 -10.97 2.48
N GLY A 134 -3.67 -10.45 1.67
CA GLY A 134 -2.90 -9.26 2.00
C GLY A 134 -1.91 -8.88 0.91
N CYS A 135 -1.16 -7.80 1.15
CA CYS A 135 -0.06 -7.34 0.28
C CYS A 135 1.07 -6.76 1.14
N THR A 136 2.03 -6.08 0.52
CA THR A 136 3.15 -5.45 1.23
C THR A 136 2.69 -4.53 2.38
N SER A 137 1.70 -3.66 2.19
CA SER A 137 1.24 -2.80 3.30
C SER A 137 0.57 -3.59 4.45
N GLY A 138 -0.14 -4.67 4.11
CA GLY A 138 -0.86 -5.50 5.09
C GLY A 138 0.05 -6.47 5.85
N HIS A 139 0.88 -7.24 5.13
CA HIS A 139 1.77 -8.24 5.71
C HIS A 139 3.11 -7.63 6.15
N MET A 140 3.75 -6.80 5.34
CA MET A 140 5.05 -6.19 5.67
C MET A 140 4.86 -5.04 6.66
N LEU A 141 4.23 -3.93 6.24
CA LEU A 141 4.21 -2.71 7.04
C LEU A 141 3.37 -2.88 8.31
N CYS A 142 2.14 -3.38 8.22
CA CYS A 142 1.27 -3.50 9.39
C CYS A 142 1.39 -4.86 10.10
N GLY A 143 1.71 -5.93 9.37
CA GLY A 143 1.75 -7.29 9.89
C GLY A 143 3.03 -7.58 10.68
N VAL A 144 4.19 -7.27 10.12
CA VAL A 144 5.49 -7.39 10.81
C VAL A 144 5.54 -6.46 12.03
N SER A 145 4.99 -5.26 11.92
CA SER A 145 4.90 -4.30 13.03
C SER A 145 4.18 -4.83 14.27
N ARG A 146 3.30 -5.82 14.10
CA ARG A 146 2.55 -6.46 15.19
C ARG A 146 3.06 -7.86 15.53
N LEU A 147 4.16 -8.27 14.91
CA LEU A 147 4.74 -9.61 15.06
C LEU A 147 3.73 -10.72 14.77
N ALA A 148 2.85 -10.51 13.79
CA ALA A 148 1.82 -11.50 13.44
C ALA A 148 2.45 -12.67 12.67
N PRO A 149 2.39 -13.92 13.17
CA PRO A 149 3.07 -15.07 12.56
C PRO A 149 2.72 -15.30 11.08
N ARG A 150 1.42 -15.24 10.74
CA ARG A 150 0.92 -15.31 9.36
C ARG A 150 1.58 -14.27 8.44
N SER A 151 1.72 -13.04 8.92
CA SER A 151 2.29 -11.94 8.13
C SER A 151 3.81 -12.02 8.02
N LEU A 152 4.48 -12.52 9.06
CA LEU A 152 5.91 -12.83 9.03
C LEU A 152 6.20 -13.93 8.00
N ALA A 153 5.42 -15.03 8.02
CA ALA A 153 5.55 -16.12 7.06
C ALA A 153 5.34 -15.64 5.62
N ALA A 154 4.30 -14.83 5.36
CA ALA A 154 4.08 -14.22 4.06
C ALA A 154 5.26 -13.34 3.63
N THR A 155 5.78 -12.49 4.54
CA THR A 155 6.89 -11.56 4.26
C THR A 155 8.20 -12.27 3.96
N ILE A 156 8.54 -13.29 4.76
CA ILE A 156 9.72 -14.14 4.55
C ILE A 156 9.58 -14.97 3.26
N THR A 157 8.37 -15.18 2.76
CA THR A 157 8.14 -15.88 1.49
C THR A 157 8.25 -14.92 0.29
N PHE A 158 7.46 -13.86 0.26
CA PHE A 158 7.38 -13.02 -0.93
C PHE A 158 8.68 -12.22 -1.15
N PHE A 159 9.36 -11.80 -0.09
CA PHE A 159 10.53 -10.92 -0.20
C PHE A 159 11.71 -11.61 -0.89
N PRO A 160 12.17 -12.82 -0.45
CA PRO A 160 13.21 -13.55 -1.16
C PRO A 160 12.79 -13.97 -2.57
N VAL A 161 11.53 -14.34 -2.78
CA VAL A 161 11.03 -14.65 -4.13
C VAL A 161 11.13 -13.41 -5.04
N SER A 162 10.84 -12.22 -4.52
CA SER A 162 10.98 -10.97 -5.28
C SER A 162 12.42 -10.64 -5.62
N VAL A 163 13.34 -10.83 -4.66
CA VAL A 163 14.79 -10.69 -4.88
C VAL A 163 15.25 -11.66 -5.96
N LEU A 164 14.91 -12.95 -5.83
CA LEU A 164 15.27 -13.97 -6.82
C LEU A 164 14.69 -13.64 -8.19
N THR A 165 13.42 -13.23 -8.24
CA THR A 165 12.77 -12.84 -9.49
C THR A 165 13.47 -11.67 -10.15
N GLN A 166 13.85 -10.65 -9.38
CA GLN A 166 14.56 -9.49 -9.92
C GLN A 166 15.98 -9.84 -10.38
N LEU A 167 16.67 -10.76 -9.70
CA LEU A 167 17.99 -11.24 -10.11
C LEU A 167 17.93 -12.04 -11.43
N LEU A 168 16.87 -12.83 -11.63
CA LEU A 168 16.69 -13.68 -12.82
C LEU A 168 16.08 -12.91 -13.99
N LEU A 169 15.00 -12.17 -13.75
CA LEU A 169 14.17 -11.54 -14.77
C LEU A 169 14.45 -10.05 -14.97
N GLY A 170 15.09 -9.37 -14.01
CA GLY A 170 15.30 -7.91 -14.07
C GLY A 170 16.16 -7.44 -15.25
N ARG A 171 16.91 -8.35 -15.90
CA ARG A 171 17.67 -8.10 -17.13
C ARG A 171 16.93 -8.50 -18.42
N LEU A 172 15.82 -9.23 -18.31
CA LEU A 172 15.03 -9.66 -19.45
C LEU A 172 14.06 -8.54 -19.83
N SER A 173 14.12 -8.07 -21.08
CA SER A 173 13.05 -7.23 -21.64
C SER A 173 11.77 -8.07 -21.62
N PRO A 174 10.70 -7.67 -20.91
CA PRO A 174 10.22 -6.30 -20.69
C PRO A 174 10.48 -5.61 -19.33
N PHE A 175 11.18 -6.25 -18.40
CA PHE A 175 11.26 -5.84 -16.99
C PHE A 175 12.37 -4.82 -16.70
N SER A 176 13.22 -4.56 -17.69
CA SER A 176 14.27 -3.55 -17.65
C SER A 176 13.68 -2.14 -17.60
N LEU A 177 13.52 -1.58 -16.40
CA LEU A 177 13.35 -0.14 -16.22
C LEU A 177 14.75 0.49 -16.26
N GLU A 178 15.00 1.41 -17.20
CA GLU A 178 16.23 2.20 -17.19
C GLU A 178 16.34 2.92 -15.84
N LEU A 179 17.38 2.53 -15.10
CA LEU A 179 17.62 2.96 -13.73
C LEU A 179 18.25 4.35 -13.77
N VAL A 180 17.42 5.40 -13.62
CA VAL A 180 17.95 6.76 -13.47
C VAL A 180 18.55 6.90 -12.07
N PRO A 181 19.81 7.34 -11.93
CA PRO A 181 20.43 7.60 -10.63
C PRO A 181 19.60 8.57 -9.79
N GLU A 182 19.40 8.26 -8.51
CA GLU A 182 18.73 9.16 -7.57
C GLU A 182 19.55 10.46 -7.42
N GLN A 183 18.93 11.61 -7.68
CA GLN A 183 19.56 12.92 -7.48
C GLN A 183 19.48 13.32 -6.00
N PRO A 184 20.54 13.89 -5.42
CA PRO A 184 20.52 14.34 -4.02
C PRO A 184 19.58 15.54 -3.83
N VAL A 185 18.83 15.54 -2.72
CA VAL A 185 17.97 16.66 -2.32
C VAL A 185 18.84 17.77 -1.70
N GLY A 186 18.79 18.99 -2.25
CA GLY A 186 19.42 20.17 -1.65
C GLY A 186 18.49 20.93 -0.70
N HIS A 187 18.93 21.11 0.56
CA HIS A 187 18.37 21.95 1.65
C HIS A 187 16.99 21.51 2.26
N PRO A 188 16.59 22.03 3.46
CA PRO A 188 16.24 21.22 4.63
C PRO A 188 14.89 20.49 4.51
N ALA A 189 14.90 19.26 3.99
CA ALA A 189 13.74 18.39 3.92
C ALA A 189 13.04 18.11 5.28
N TRP A 190 13.72 18.36 6.41
CA TRP A 190 13.16 18.14 7.75
C TRP A 190 12.05 19.14 8.12
N GLN A 191 12.06 20.38 7.61
CA GLN A 191 10.98 21.34 7.89
C GLN A 191 9.69 20.90 7.20
N LEU A 192 9.80 20.43 5.95
CA LEU A 192 8.69 19.83 5.22
C LEU A 192 8.24 18.52 5.89
N ALA A 193 9.18 17.75 6.48
CA ALA A 193 8.86 16.55 7.25
C ALA A 193 7.98 16.83 8.49
N LEU A 194 8.28 17.89 9.23
CA LEU A 194 7.48 18.30 10.40
C LEU A 194 6.11 18.79 9.96
N LEU A 195 6.04 19.62 8.93
CA LEU A 195 4.79 20.14 8.38
C LEU A 195 3.91 19.01 7.83
N LEU A 196 4.50 18.04 7.13
CA LEU A 196 3.79 16.87 6.59
C LEU A 196 3.33 15.88 7.66
N GLN A 197 3.90 15.94 8.87
CA GLN A 197 3.46 15.17 10.03
C GLN A 197 2.40 15.89 10.87
N LEU A 198 2.15 17.20 10.69
CA LEU A 198 1.08 17.93 11.39
C LEU A 198 -0.33 17.30 11.29
N PRO A 199 -0.72 16.60 10.21
CA PRO A 199 -1.98 15.86 10.18
C PRO A 199 -2.11 14.84 11.32
N ILE A 200 -1.00 14.38 11.93
CA ILE A 200 -1.02 13.51 13.12
C ILE A 200 -1.72 14.16 14.31
N LEU A 201 -1.58 15.48 14.47
CA LEU A 201 -2.23 16.24 15.54
C LEU A 201 -3.73 16.34 15.27
N VAL A 202 -4.12 16.47 14.01
CA VAL A 202 -5.51 16.43 13.57
C VAL A 202 -6.11 15.02 13.79
N TYR A 203 -5.36 13.95 13.59
CA TYR A 203 -5.88 12.58 13.83
C TYR A 203 -6.01 12.25 15.30
N ARG A 204 -5.10 12.74 16.14
CA ARG A 204 -5.08 12.43 17.58
C ARG A 204 -5.97 13.35 18.41
N TYR A 205 -5.95 14.65 18.13
CA TYR A 205 -6.75 15.65 18.85
C TYR A 205 -8.04 16.02 18.10
N GLY A 206 -7.96 16.06 16.76
CA GLY A 206 -9.13 16.30 15.93
C GLY A 206 -10.12 15.13 15.92
N ALA A 207 -9.71 13.88 16.19
CA ALA A 207 -10.66 12.77 16.33
C ALA A 207 -11.73 13.02 17.42
N ALA A 208 -11.31 13.50 18.59
CA ALA A 208 -12.24 13.84 19.68
C ALA A 208 -13.07 15.10 19.37
N PHE A 209 -12.44 16.11 18.77
CA PHE A 209 -13.12 17.36 18.37
C PHE A 209 -14.14 17.15 17.24
N VAL A 210 -13.75 16.45 16.18
CA VAL A 210 -14.61 16.08 15.05
C VAL A 210 -15.74 15.17 15.55
N ASN A 211 -15.49 14.24 16.48
CA ASN A 211 -16.56 13.47 17.11
C ASN A 211 -17.59 14.37 17.81
N GLY A 212 -17.13 15.40 18.54
CA GLY A 212 -18.01 16.38 19.19
C GLY A 212 -18.81 17.27 18.22
N LEU A 213 -18.32 17.49 16.99
CA LEU A 213 -18.96 18.37 16.00
C LEU A 213 -19.88 17.66 15.00
N VAL A 214 -19.47 16.50 14.47
CA VAL A 214 -20.16 15.81 13.36
C VAL A 214 -20.69 14.43 13.76
N GLY A 215 -20.45 14.00 15.00
CA GLY A 215 -20.83 12.69 15.51
C GLY A 215 -19.91 11.56 15.05
N GLU A 216 -19.99 10.43 15.75
CA GLU A 216 -19.06 9.29 15.63
C GLU A 216 -19.00 8.71 14.21
N ARG A 217 -20.16 8.62 13.54
CA ARG A 217 -20.27 8.08 12.17
C ARG A 217 -19.45 8.90 11.17
N TRP A 218 -19.54 10.23 11.22
CA TRP A 218 -18.83 11.10 10.28
C TRP A 218 -17.36 11.27 10.66
N ALA A 219 -17.05 11.34 11.96
CA ALA A 219 -15.67 11.38 12.44
C ALA A 219 -14.87 10.19 11.91
N ARG A 220 -15.42 8.98 12.00
CA ARG A 220 -14.82 7.75 11.46
C ARG A 220 -14.56 7.82 9.95
N ARG A 221 -15.48 8.40 9.17
CA ARG A 221 -15.33 8.56 7.71
C ARG A 221 -14.22 9.55 7.37
N VAL A 222 -14.23 10.72 7.98
CA VAL A 222 -13.22 11.78 7.77
C VAL A 222 -11.84 11.29 8.15
N VAL A 223 -11.70 10.65 9.32
CA VAL A 223 -10.43 10.08 9.78
C VAL A 223 -9.92 9.00 8.84
N SER A 224 -10.79 8.11 8.34
CA SER A 224 -10.38 7.04 7.41
C SER A 224 -9.87 7.59 6.08
N PHE A 225 -10.56 8.59 5.53
CA PHE A 225 -10.10 9.30 4.33
C PHE A 225 -8.76 10.00 4.58
N ALA A 226 -8.67 10.78 5.67
CA ALA A 226 -7.53 11.63 5.93
C ALA A 226 -6.27 10.81 6.28
N THR A 227 -6.39 9.74 7.07
CA THR A 227 -5.27 8.81 7.34
C THR A 227 -4.78 8.12 6.06
N SER A 228 -5.69 7.79 5.14
CA SER A 228 -5.32 7.18 3.85
C SER A 228 -4.69 8.20 2.88
N PHE A 229 -5.15 9.45 2.91
CA PHE A 229 -4.51 10.56 2.21
C PHE A 229 -3.09 10.81 2.75
N HIS A 230 -2.89 10.81 4.06
CA HIS A 230 -1.57 10.92 4.67
C HIS A 230 -0.67 9.73 4.33
N PHE A 231 -1.22 8.51 4.27
CA PHE A 231 -0.51 7.34 3.76
C PHE A 231 -0.06 7.54 2.31
N ALA A 232 -0.90 8.12 1.45
CA ALA A 232 -0.55 8.47 0.07
C ALA A 232 0.62 9.45 0.02
N LEU A 233 0.61 10.51 0.85
CA LEU A 233 1.73 11.45 0.97
C LEU A 233 3.01 10.74 1.42
N GLY A 234 2.91 9.79 2.36
CA GLY A 234 4.04 8.95 2.78
C GLY A 234 4.62 8.12 1.64
N LEU A 235 3.76 7.55 0.76
CA LEU A 235 4.21 6.82 -0.44
C LEU A 235 4.93 7.75 -1.43
N ILE A 236 4.40 8.97 -1.64
CA ILE A 236 4.98 9.99 -2.53
C ILE A 236 6.36 10.40 -2.02
N VAL A 237 6.44 10.81 -0.75
CA VAL A 237 7.67 11.30 -0.13
C VAL A 237 8.71 10.19 -0.03
N SER A 238 8.33 8.97 0.37
CA SER A 238 9.29 7.85 0.44
C SER A 238 9.87 7.46 -0.92
N GLY A 239 9.21 7.85 -2.01
CA GLY A 239 9.58 7.47 -3.37
C GLY A 239 9.12 6.06 -3.74
N MET A 240 8.21 5.45 -2.97
CA MET A 240 7.63 4.13 -3.29
C MET A 240 6.73 4.15 -4.53
N LEU A 241 6.46 5.33 -5.11
CA LEU A 241 5.82 5.48 -6.42
C LEU A 241 6.77 5.18 -7.58
N ARG A 242 8.09 5.11 -7.32
CA ARG A 242 9.12 4.85 -8.33
C ARG A 242 9.47 3.37 -8.36
N PRO A 243 9.05 2.59 -9.37
CA PRO A 243 9.39 1.18 -9.40
C PRO A 243 10.89 0.95 -9.59
N SER A 244 11.64 1.87 -10.22
CA SER A 244 13.10 1.76 -10.32
C SER A 244 13.79 1.71 -8.95
N LYS A 245 13.31 2.52 -7.99
CA LYS A 245 13.82 2.53 -6.60
C LYS A 245 13.62 1.18 -5.91
N ILE A 246 12.44 0.59 -6.13
CA ILE A 246 12.09 -0.72 -5.55
C ILE A 246 12.91 -1.84 -6.20
N LEU A 247 13.03 -1.84 -7.53
CA LEU A 247 13.78 -2.85 -8.26
C LEU A 247 15.29 -2.78 -7.97
N ASN A 248 15.85 -1.57 -7.83
CA ASN A 248 17.24 -1.37 -7.41
C ASN A 248 17.50 -1.93 -6.02
N PHE A 249 16.56 -1.73 -5.09
CA PHE A 249 16.66 -2.29 -3.75
C PHE A 249 16.59 -3.83 -3.77
N LEU A 250 15.73 -4.42 -4.61
CA LEU A 250 15.60 -5.88 -4.75
C LEU A 250 16.76 -6.55 -5.48
N TYR A 251 17.54 -5.80 -6.26
CA TYR A 251 18.68 -6.31 -7.03
C TYR A 251 19.92 -6.54 -6.15
N LEU A 252 19.81 -7.50 -5.23
CA LEU A 252 20.86 -7.91 -4.27
C LEU A 252 21.94 -8.79 -4.91
N SER A 253 22.58 -8.31 -5.98
CA SER A 253 23.70 -9.00 -6.61
C SER A 253 25.02 -8.66 -5.89
N PRO A 254 25.90 -9.63 -5.59
CA PRO A 254 27.22 -9.36 -5.01
C PRO A 254 28.04 -8.32 -5.80
N THR A 255 27.92 -8.33 -7.13
CA THR A 255 28.58 -7.36 -8.01
C THR A 255 27.99 -5.97 -7.89
N ALA A 256 26.66 -5.86 -7.72
CA ALA A 256 25.98 -4.57 -7.58
C ALA A 256 26.31 -3.88 -6.25
N MET A 257 26.45 -4.67 -5.18
CA MET A 257 26.88 -4.18 -3.87
C MET A 257 28.33 -3.70 -3.90
N LYS A 258 29.24 -4.44 -4.55
CA LYS A 258 30.66 -4.06 -4.70
C LYS A 258 30.85 -2.82 -5.56
N ASN A 259 30.08 -2.69 -6.64
CA ASN A 259 30.21 -1.58 -7.59
C ASN A 259 29.43 -0.32 -7.17
N GLY A 260 28.73 -0.36 -6.03
CA GLY A 260 27.96 0.79 -5.51
C GLY A 260 26.74 1.16 -6.38
N THR A 261 26.21 0.22 -7.17
CA THR A 261 25.02 0.41 -8.01
C THR A 261 23.73 -0.01 -7.32
N TRP A 262 23.82 -0.73 -6.20
CA TRP A 262 22.68 -1.11 -5.38
C TRP A 262 22.21 0.07 -4.51
N ASP A 263 20.90 0.28 -4.44
CA ASP A 263 20.29 1.36 -3.65
C ASP A 263 19.66 0.81 -2.34
N PRO A 264 20.24 1.09 -1.16
CA PRO A 264 19.71 0.65 0.13
C PRO A 264 18.56 1.52 0.68
N SER A 265 18.14 2.58 -0.02
CA SER A 265 17.22 3.59 0.51
C SER A 265 15.92 3.02 1.07
N LEU A 266 15.35 1.96 0.46
CA LEU A 266 14.10 1.34 0.90
C LEU A 266 14.22 0.68 2.29
N ALA A 267 15.43 0.36 2.76
CA ALA A 267 15.65 -0.15 4.12
C ALA A 267 15.18 0.85 5.19
N MET A 268 15.14 2.16 4.88
CA MET A 268 14.61 3.18 5.78
C MET A 268 13.11 2.97 6.09
N VAL A 269 12.36 2.28 5.22
CA VAL A 269 10.96 1.89 5.49
C VAL A 269 10.88 0.93 6.66
N VAL A 270 11.84 0.00 6.79
CA VAL A 270 11.92 -0.90 7.94
C VAL A 270 12.28 -0.10 9.19
N LEU A 271 13.28 0.79 9.11
CA LEU A 271 13.80 1.53 10.26
C LEU A 271 12.85 2.60 10.82
N ALA A 272 12.16 3.36 9.97
CA ALA A 272 11.28 4.47 10.40
C ALA A 272 9.79 4.15 10.25
N GLY A 273 9.42 3.18 9.42
CA GLY A 273 8.03 2.76 9.25
C GLY A 273 7.66 1.58 10.14
N ILE A 274 8.43 0.49 10.10
CA ILE A 274 8.09 -0.76 10.79
C ILE A 274 8.60 -0.78 12.23
N LEU A 275 9.89 -0.51 12.45
CA LEU A 275 10.54 -0.66 13.75
C LEU A 275 9.90 0.18 14.87
N PRO A 276 9.54 1.46 14.67
CA PRO A 276 8.88 2.24 15.73
C PRO A 276 7.51 1.66 16.09
N GLN A 277 6.77 1.11 15.11
CA GLN A 277 5.50 0.44 15.37
C GLN A 277 5.69 -0.88 16.11
N VAL A 278 6.74 -1.66 15.81
CA VAL A 278 7.11 -2.85 16.59
C VAL A 278 7.37 -2.46 18.05
N LEU A 279 8.14 -1.40 18.29
CA LEU A 279 8.43 -0.91 19.64
C LEU A 279 7.15 -0.53 20.38
N VAL A 280 6.28 0.27 19.75
CA VAL A 280 4.98 0.66 20.33
C VAL A 280 4.10 -0.56 20.61
N TRP A 281 4.09 -1.55 19.71
CA TRP A 281 3.34 -2.79 19.88
C TRP A 281 3.85 -3.62 21.06
N VAL A 282 5.16 -3.83 21.17
CA VAL A 282 5.77 -4.64 22.24
C VAL A 282 5.65 -3.96 23.60
N ILE A 283 5.84 -2.64 23.67
CA ILE A 283 5.90 -1.90 24.94
C ILE A 283 4.50 -1.62 25.50
N SER A 284 3.52 -1.29 24.65
CA SER A 284 2.24 -0.73 25.12
C SER A 284 1.04 -1.32 24.39
N LEU A 285 0.96 -1.17 23.07
CA LEU A 285 -0.28 -1.40 22.33
C LEU A 285 -0.67 -2.89 22.28
N GLY A 286 0.30 -3.80 22.17
CA GLY A 286 0.05 -5.23 22.07
C GLY A 286 -0.59 -5.80 23.33
N ASN A 287 -0.17 -5.35 24.51
CA ASN A 287 -0.78 -5.75 25.78
C ASN A 287 -2.18 -5.14 25.94
N HIS A 288 -2.35 -3.87 25.55
CA HIS A 288 -3.64 -3.19 25.59
C HIS A 288 -4.69 -3.91 24.70
N VAL A 289 -4.35 -4.17 23.44
CA VAL A 289 -5.23 -4.83 22.46
C VAL A 289 -5.60 -6.27 22.88
N ARG A 290 -4.75 -6.95 23.64
CA ARG A 290 -4.99 -8.31 24.15
C ARG A 290 -5.90 -8.36 25.38
N GLN A 291 -6.15 -7.24 26.05
CA GLN A 291 -7.07 -7.19 27.17
C GLN A 291 -8.51 -7.20 26.67
N ALA A 292 -9.37 -7.97 27.33
CA ALA A 292 -10.75 -8.22 26.88
C ALA A 292 -11.65 -6.97 26.85
N ASP A 293 -11.29 -5.92 27.59
CA ASP A 293 -12.11 -4.71 27.80
C ASP A 293 -11.71 -3.53 26.89
N THR A 294 -10.70 -3.70 26.04
CA THR A 294 -10.22 -2.61 25.19
C THR A 294 -10.89 -2.63 23.82
N ARG A 295 -11.29 -1.44 23.35
CA ARG A 295 -11.87 -1.25 22.02
C ARG A 295 -11.18 -0.11 21.26
N PRO A 296 -11.14 -0.17 19.91
CA PRO A 296 -10.70 0.95 19.10
C PRO A 296 -11.55 2.19 19.32
N ALA A 297 -11.01 3.38 19.03
CA ALA A 297 -11.70 4.64 19.30
C ALA A 297 -13.07 4.79 18.58
N PHE A 298 -13.20 4.23 17.37
CA PHE A 298 -14.40 4.34 16.53
C PHE A 298 -14.96 2.98 16.06
N SER A 299 -14.58 1.89 16.73
CA SER A 299 -15.07 0.55 16.40
C SER A 299 -15.39 -0.23 17.67
N PHE A 300 -16.42 -1.07 17.58
CA PHE A 300 -16.85 -1.92 18.69
C PHE A 300 -15.90 -3.10 18.94
N LYS A 301 -15.06 -3.47 17.95
CA LYS A 301 -14.10 -4.57 18.08
C LYS A 301 -12.84 -4.35 17.25
N TRP A 302 -11.74 -4.92 17.73
CA TRP A 302 -10.52 -5.10 16.95
C TRP A 302 -10.78 -6.07 15.80
N SER A 303 -10.52 -5.64 14.57
CA SER A 303 -10.73 -6.42 13.34
C SER A 303 -9.46 -7.14 12.88
N ILE A 304 -8.57 -7.44 13.82
CA ILE A 304 -7.25 -8.00 13.55
C ILE A 304 -7.16 -9.45 14.03
N PRO A 305 -6.48 -10.34 13.28
CA PRO A 305 -6.25 -11.70 13.75
C PRO A 305 -5.38 -11.64 15.00
N MET A 306 -5.92 -12.09 16.13
CA MET A 306 -5.18 -12.17 17.38
C MET A 306 -4.28 -13.41 17.35
N PRO A 307 -3.12 -13.38 18.02
CA PRO A 307 -2.25 -14.55 18.10
C PRO A 307 -3.00 -15.68 18.83
N GLU A 308 -3.27 -16.78 18.14
CA GLU A 308 -3.75 -18.01 18.77
C GLU A 308 -2.60 -18.72 19.50
N PRO A 309 -2.89 -19.59 20.51
CA PRO A 309 -1.87 -20.34 21.24
C PRO A 309 -0.92 -21.14 20.33
N GLU A 310 -1.42 -21.57 19.18
CA GLU A 310 -0.66 -22.24 18.14
C GLU A 310 -0.30 -21.26 17.02
N TRP A 311 0.94 -20.76 17.03
CA TRP A 311 1.41 -19.74 16.08
C TRP A 311 1.37 -20.19 14.61
N TRP A 312 1.35 -21.50 14.35
CA TRP A 312 1.26 -22.09 13.01
C TRP A 312 -0.18 -22.16 12.47
N LYS A 313 -1.21 -22.08 13.33
CA LYS A 313 -2.60 -22.05 12.89
C LYS A 313 -2.83 -20.78 12.07
N GLY A 314 -2.98 -20.95 10.75
CA GLY A 314 -3.13 -19.86 9.78
C GLY A 314 -1.96 -19.69 8.80
N ILE A 315 -0.91 -20.51 8.90
CA ILE A 315 0.11 -20.68 7.85
C ILE A 315 -0.28 -21.91 7.02
N ASP A 316 -1.01 -21.68 5.93
CA ASP A 316 -1.44 -22.72 4.99
C ASP A 316 -0.67 -22.64 3.67
N ALA A 317 -0.73 -23.71 2.87
CA ALA A 317 -0.11 -23.73 1.54
C ALA A 317 -0.65 -22.61 0.63
N ARG A 318 -1.92 -22.23 0.83
CA ARG A 318 -2.58 -21.12 0.12
C ARG A 318 -1.89 -19.78 0.40
N LEU A 319 -1.56 -19.47 1.66
CA LEU A 319 -0.82 -18.27 2.05
C LEU A 319 0.56 -18.24 1.42
N ILE A 320 1.30 -19.35 1.53
CA ILE A 320 2.69 -19.43 1.04
C ILE A 320 2.72 -19.35 -0.49
N ALA A 321 1.86 -20.10 -1.19
CA ALA A 321 1.75 -20.02 -2.64
C ALA A 321 1.31 -18.62 -3.11
N GLY A 322 0.33 -18.02 -2.42
CA GLY A 322 -0.10 -16.65 -2.69
C GLY A 322 1.01 -15.62 -2.48
N ALA A 323 1.77 -15.73 -1.40
CA ALA A 323 2.91 -14.87 -1.12
C ALA A 323 4.03 -15.05 -2.16
N ALA A 324 4.32 -16.28 -2.58
CA ALA A 324 5.29 -16.54 -3.64
C ALA A 324 4.85 -15.91 -4.98
N LEU A 325 3.60 -16.11 -5.41
CA LEU A 325 3.05 -15.49 -6.64
C LEU A 325 3.09 -13.96 -6.57
N PHE A 326 2.73 -13.40 -5.41
CA PHE A 326 2.87 -11.96 -5.17
C PHE A 326 4.32 -11.51 -5.33
N GLY A 327 5.27 -12.26 -4.77
CA GLY A 327 6.70 -11.97 -4.84
C GLY A 327 7.23 -12.00 -6.28
N VAL A 328 6.78 -12.95 -7.10
CA VAL A 328 7.14 -12.99 -8.53
C VAL A 328 6.65 -11.73 -9.24
N GLY A 329 5.36 -11.41 -9.13
CA GLY A 329 4.80 -10.23 -9.81
C GLY A 329 5.38 -8.91 -9.31
N TRP A 330 5.62 -8.77 -8.01
CA TRP A 330 6.24 -7.58 -7.42
C TRP A 330 7.71 -7.45 -7.83
N GLY A 331 8.48 -8.53 -7.81
CA GLY A 331 9.87 -8.56 -8.26
C GLY A 331 10.05 -8.30 -9.75
N MET A 332 9.07 -8.63 -10.59
CA MET A 332 9.12 -8.35 -12.05
C MET A 332 9.04 -6.86 -12.39
N CYS A 333 8.26 -6.07 -11.65
CA CYS A 333 7.94 -4.71 -12.08
C CYS A 333 8.06 -3.64 -10.99
N GLY A 334 8.27 -4.03 -9.72
CA GLY A 334 8.39 -3.13 -8.58
C GLY A 334 7.09 -2.45 -8.18
N ILE A 335 5.96 -2.73 -8.83
CA ILE A 335 4.67 -2.05 -8.58
C ILE A 335 3.86 -2.81 -7.52
N CYS A 336 3.36 -2.08 -6.53
CA CYS A 336 2.47 -2.56 -5.48
C CYS A 336 1.07 -1.91 -5.59
N PRO A 337 0.01 -2.55 -5.06
CA PRO A 337 -1.36 -2.01 -5.13
C PRO A 337 -1.54 -0.61 -4.51
N GLY A 338 -0.83 -0.31 -3.41
CA GLY A 338 -0.83 1.02 -2.78
C GLY A 338 -0.32 2.12 -3.71
N PRO A 339 0.97 2.09 -4.09
CA PRO A 339 1.54 3.02 -5.08
C PRO A 339 0.76 3.06 -6.39
N ALA A 340 0.30 1.92 -6.90
CA ALA A 340 -0.51 1.87 -8.13
C ALA A 340 -1.81 2.67 -8.00
N THR A 341 -2.49 2.59 -6.85
CA THR A 341 -3.71 3.38 -6.59
C THR A 341 -3.42 4.88 -6.59
N VAL A 342 -2.33 5.31 -5.95
CA VAL A 342 -1.92 6.73 -5.96
C VAL A 342 -1.58 7.18 -7.38
N LEU A 343 -0.84 6.36 -8.14
CA LEU A 343 -0.50 6.65 -9.53
C LEU A 343 -1.75 6.73 -10.43
N LEU A 344 -2.77 5.87 -10.22
CA LEU A 344 -4.05 6.00 -10.93
C LEU A 344 -4.74 7.34 -10.63
N GLY A 345 -4.67 7.83 -9.38
CA GLY A 345 -5.24 9.13 -9.01
C GLY A 345 -4.64 10.30 -9.81
N THR A 346 -3.34 10.25 -10.12
CA THR A 346 -2.69 11.28 -10.95
C THR A 346 -3.28 11.36 -12.38
N MET A 347 -3.92 10.30 -12.87
CA MET A 347 -4.57 10.30 -14.19
C MET A 347 -5.83 11.15 -14.27
N MET A 348 -6.46 11.43 -13.13
CA MET A 348 -7.75 12.15 -13.09
C MET A 348 -7.56 13.66 -13.35
N CYS A 349 -6.35 14.18 -13.17
CA CYS A 349 -6.01 15.59 -13.37
C CYS A 349 -4.59 15.73 -13.94
N GLY A 350 -4.41 15.79 -15.27
CA GLY A 350 -3.14 16.28 -15.85
C GLY A 350 -2.74 15.75 -17.23
N GLU A 351 -1.64 16.31 -17.73
CA GLU A 351 -0.93 15.95 -18.98
C GLU A 351 -0.36 14.52 -18.97
N MET A 352 -0.17 13.92 -17.78
CA MET A 352 0.41 12.56 -17.61
C MET A 352 -0.57 11.42 -17.90
N ARG A 353 -1.83 11.73 -18.23
CA ARG A 353 -2.93 10.75 -18.37
C ARG A 353 -2.63 9.61 -19.34
N SER A 354 -2.14 9.92 -20.54
CA SER A 354 -1.90 8.93 -21.60
C SER A 354 -0.75 7.99 -21.28
N GLN A 355 0.27 8.47 -20.56
CA GLN A 355 1.50 7.71 -20.30
C GLN A 355 1.35 6.80 -19.07
N ILE A 356 0.69 7.28 -18.03
CA ILE A 356 0.38 6.48 -16.85
C ILE A 356 -0.60 5.36 -17.20
N TRP A 357 -1.59 5.64 -18.05
CA TRP A 357 -2.53 4.61 -18.52
C TRP A 357 -1.84 3.43 -19.19
N LYS A 358 -0.89 3.70 -20.10
CA LYS A 358 -0.18 2.65 -20.84
C LYS A 358 0.55 1.68 -19.91
N ARG A 359 1.05 2.13 -18.76
CA ARG A 359 1.80 1.27 -17.83
C ARG A 359 0.97 0.82 -16.63
N ILE A 360 0.50 1.77 -15.84
CA ILE A 360 -0.25 1.51 -14.60
C ILE A 360 -1.67 1.04 -14.92
N GLY A 361 -2.30 1.56 -15.98
CA GLY A 361 -3.61 1.06 -16.41
C GLY A 361 -3.55 -0.42 -16.82
N VAL A 362 -2.58 -0.78 -17.66
CA VAL A 362 -2.35 -2.19 -18.07
C VAL A 362 -2.06 -3.10 -16.87
N TRP A 363 -1.16 -2.67 -15.98
CA TRP A 363 -0.88 -3.40 -14.74
C TRP A 363 -2.13 -3.55 -13.85
N THR A 364 -2.94 -2.51 -13.74
CA THR A 364 -4.17 -2.49 -12.92
C THR A 364 -5.22 -3.45 -13.48
N ILE A 365 -5.37 -3.51 -14.80
CA ILE A 365 -6.24 -4.49 -15.45
C ILE A 365 -5.79 -5.91 -15.08
N GLY A 366 -4.49 -6.20 -15.22
CA GLY A 366 -3.92 -7.47 -14.79
C GLY A 366 -4.23 -7.78 -13.33
N PHE A 367 -3.96 -6.83 -12.43
CA PHE A 367 -4.20 -6.94 -10.98
C PHE A 367 -5.65 -7.26 -10.63
N ILE A 368 -6.61 -6.56 -11.25
CA ILE A 368 -8.03 -6.81 -11.05
C ILE A 368 -8.41 -8.21 -11.58
N SER A 369 -7.96 -8.57 -12.78
CA SER A 369 -8.22 -9.89 -13.38
C SER A 369 -7.68 -11.04 -12.53
N GLY A 370 -6.45 -10.93 -12.03
CA GLY A 370 -5.84 -11.93 -11.14
C GLY A 370 -6.57 -12.05 -9.80
N GLY A 371 -6.99 -10.92 -9.25
CA GLY A 371 -7.80 -10.87 -8.03
C GLY A 371 -9.16 -11.54 -8.14
N LEU A 372 -9.83 -11.37 -9.28
CA LEU A 372 -11.11 -12.01 -9.58
C LEU A 372 -10.96 -13.53 -9.71
N LEU A 373 -9.90 -14.00 -10.38
CA LEU A 373 -9.63 -15.43 -10.54
C LEU A 373 -9.25 -16.09 -9.21
N GLY A 374 -8.38 -15.46 -8.43
CA GLY A 374 -7.94 -15.95 -7.12
C GLY A 374 -9.04 -16.01 -6.05
N GLY A 375 -10.21 -15.41 -6.32
CA GLY A 375 -11.40 -15.53 -5.45
C GLY A 375 -12.25 -16.77 -5.71
N ARG A 376 -11.97 -17.54 -6.77
CA ARG A 376 -12.68 -18.79 -7.11
C ARG A 376 -12.03 -20.05 -6.53
N PHE A 377 -10.78 -19.92 -6.09
CA PHE A 377 -10.00 -20.92 -5.37
C PHE A 377 -9.86 -20.47 -3.93
#